data_AF-A0A3N5XFH0-F1
#
_entry.id   AF-A0A3N5XFH0-F1
#
_cell.length_a   1.000
_cell.length_b   1.000
_cell.length_c   1.000
_cell.angle_alpha   90.00
_cell.angle_beta   90.00
_cell.angle_gamma   90.00
#
_symmetry.space_group_name_H-M   'P 1'
#
loop_
_entity.id
_entity.type
_entity.pdbx_description
1 polymer ?
#
loop_
_entity_poly.entity_id
_entity_poly.type
_entity_poly.pdbx_seq_one_letter_code
_entity_poly.pdbx_strand_id
1 'polypeptide(L)'
;MIAAAQAVPHAAPRHKSYAHCLAASKRIRWDIDRDVIRGRAIDLSKKFLPDGLSKIDGLPFLSGDERRFISQIQGRTYANMFGLVERFIGAKMLEISRDHWLGNQLALEALVKFTDEELKHQELFRRIDSMMAEVMPAGYRFLPEPNEVAGLVLGKSSWAVLGLTCDIELFTQAHYRQSIAHDPDLSELWRDVFRYHWQEESQHAILDELEWIR
;
A
#
# COMPACT_ATOMS: atom_id res chain seq x y z
N MET A 1 -49.11 -32.15 -11.43
CA MET A 1 -48.27 -31.80 -10.26
C MET A 1 -46.82 -31.95 -10.68
N ILE A 2 -46.13 -30.83 -10.94
CA ILE A 2 -44.69 -30.82 -11.21
C ILE A 2 -44.05 -30.18 -9.98
N ALA A 3 -43.18 -30.94 -9.32
CA ALA A 3 -42.48 -30.51 -8.12
C ALA A 3 -41.56 -29.32 -8.45
N ALA A 4 -41.77 -28.20 -7.75
CA ALA A 4 -40.85 -27.09 -7.77
C ALA A 4 -39.57 -27.51 -7.05
N ALA A 5 -38.45 -27.59 -7.78
CA ALA A 5 -37.14 -27.70 -7.19
C ALA A 5 -36.87 -26.43 -6.38
N GLN A 6 -36.84 -26.56 -5.07
CA GLN A 6 -36.40 -25.49 -4.17
C GLN A 6 -34.92 -25.23 -4.45
N ALA A 7 -34.62 -24.06 -4.99
CA ALA A 7 -33.25 -23.57 -5.06
C ALA A 7 -32.72 -23.45 -3.63
N VAL A 8 -31.67 -24.22 -3.33
CA VAL A 8 -30.90 -24.07 -2.10
C VAL A 8 -30.28 -22.67 -2.14
N PRO A 9 -30.49 -21.82 -1.12
CA PRO A 9 -29.80 -20.54 -1.07
C PRO A 9 -28.32 -20.85 -0.90
N HIS A 10 -27.54 -20.55 -1.95
CA HIS A 10 -26.10 -20.56 -1.85
C HIS A 10 -25.76 -19.48 -0.81
N ALA A 11 -25.42 -19.89 0.41
CA ALA A 11 -24.91 -18.98 1.42
C ALA A 11 -23.66 -18.33 0.83
N ALA A 12 -23.78 -17.07 0.38
CA ALA A 12 -22.64 -16.29 -0.07
C ALA A 12 -21.60 -16.28 1.07
N PRO A 13 -20.31 -16.51 0.77
CA PRO A 13 -19.27 -16.45 1.79
C PRO A 13 -19.32 -15.06 2.44
N ARG A 14 -19.22 -15.03 3.79
CA ARG A 14 -19.43 -13.84 4.65
C ARG A 14 -18.88 -12.58 3.99
N HIS A 15 -19.81 -11.72 3.59
CA HIS A 15 -19.69 -10.58 2.69
C HIS A 15 -18.39 -9.74 2.81
N LYS A 16 -17.53 -9.85 1.78
CA LYS A 16 -16.77 -8.72 1.24
C LYS A 16 -17.79 -7.67 0.80
N SER A 17 -18.04 -6.65 1.61
CA SER A 17 -19.02 -5.61 1.29
C SER A 17 -18.44 -4.24 1.57
N TYR A 18 -18.80 -3.27 0.74
CA TYR A 18 -18.41 -1.87 0.91
C TYR A 18 -18.67 -1.35 2.33
N ALA A 19 -19.78 -1.75 2.98
CA ALA A 19 -20.09 -1.39 4.35
C ALA A 19 -19.03 -1.87 5.37
N HIS A 20 -18.51 -3.08 5.18
CA HIS A 20 -17.47 -3.63 6.03
C HIS A 20 -16.15 -2.85 5.89
N CYS A 21 -15.71 -2.62 4.65
CA CYS A 21 -14.48 -1.87 4.37
C CYS A 21 -14.59 -0.43 4.90
N LEU A 22 -15.74 0.22 4.71
CA LEU A 22 -16.01 1.56 5.22
C LEU A 22 -15.98 1.62 6.76
N ALA A 23 -16.55 0.63 7.44
CA ALA A 23 -16.50 0.56 8.90
C ALA A 23 -15.07 0.28 9.41
N ALA A 24 -14.30 -0.54 8.70
CA ALA A 24 -12.91 -0.81 9.00
C ALA A 24 -12.04 0.44 8.85
N SER A 25 -12.09 1.12 7.69
CA SER A 25 -11.40 2.40 7.42
C SER A 25 -11.66 3.43 8.54
N LYS A 26 -12.93 3.63 8.92
CA LYS A 26 -13.31 4.55 10.01
C LYS A 26 -12.67 4.20 11.36
N ARG A 27 -12.43 2.91 11.64
CA ARG A 27 -11.87 2.43 12.91
C ARG A 27 -10.35 2.52 12.97
N ILE A 28 -9.66 2.31 11.84
CA ILE A 28 -8.19 2.22 11.79
C ILE A 28 -7.52 3.56 11.46
N ARG A 29 -8.30 4.62 11.24
CA ARG A 29 -7.82 5.95 10.89
C ARG A 29 -6.67 6.42 11.78
N TRP A 30 -5.58 6.82 11.13
CA TRP A 30 -4.37 7.34 11.77
C TRP A 30 -3.88 8.64 11.09
N ASP A 31 -2.98 9.34 11.78
CA ASP A 31 -2.38 10.61 11.37
C ASP A 31 -0.85 10.48 11.21
N ILE A 32 -0.31 11.07 10.15
CA ILE A 32 1.14 10.99 9.84
C ILE A 32 1.98 11.54 10.98
N ASP A 33 1.63 12.69 11.55
CA ASP A 33 2.46 13.36 12.55
C ASP A 33 2.30 12.74 13.94
N ARG A 34 1.06 12.51 14.35
CA ARG A 34 0.74 12.04 15.70
C ARG A 34 0.98 10.55 15.91
N ASP A 35 0.76 9.73 14.89
CA ASP A 35 0.74 8.27 15.04
C ASP A 35 1.98 7.63 14.38
N VAL A 36 2.41 8.14 13.21
CA VAL A 36 3.52 7.54 12.42
C VAL A 36 4.88 8.21 12.66
N ILE A 37 5.09 9.48 12.31
CA ILE A 37 6.41 10.12 12.43
C ILE A 37 6.71 10.45 13.88
N ARG A 38 5.76 11.03 14.62
CA ARG A 38 5.88 11.31 16.07
C ARG A 38 7.09 12.15 16.45
N GLY A 39 7.51 13.05 15.56
CA GLY A 39 8.72 13.86 15.72
C GLY A 39 10.03 13.07 15.71
N ARG A 40 10.02 11.79 15.32
CA ARG A 40 11.24 10.97 15.22
C ARG A 40 12.10 11.43 14.04
N ALA A 41 13.41 11.33 14.23
CA ALA A 41 14.40 11.48 13.15
C ALA A 41 14.76 10.11 12.54
N ILE A 42 15.39 10.15 11.37
CA ILE A 42 15.95 8.96 10.73
C ILE A 42 17.18 8.48 11.51
N ASP A 43 17.20 7.21 11.90
CA ASP A 43 18.32 6.56 12.59
C ASP A 43 19.13 5.69 11.62
N LEU A 44 20.27 6.23 11.15
CA LEU A 44 21.19 5.53 10.25
C LEU A 44 22.01 4.40 10.91
N SER A 45 21.86 4.18 12.22
CA SER A 45 22.37 2.97 12.89
C SER A 45 21.49 1.75 12.64
N LYS A 46 20.27 1.94 12.11
CA LYS A 46 19.31 0.88 11.81
C LYS A 46 19.24 0.55 10.33
N LYS A 47 18.70 -0.62 10.04
CA LYS A 47 18.35 -1.06 8.67
C LYS A 47 16.90 -0.67 8.35
N PHE A 48 16.60 -0.46 7.07
CA PHE A 48 15.31 0.08 6.61
C PHE A 48 14.53 -0.87 5.70
N LEU A 49 15.17 -1.88 5.13
CA LEU A 49 14.49 -2.97 4.43
C LEU A 49 14.86 -4.31 5.08
N PRO A 50 13.88 -5.18 5.41
CA PRO A 50 14.15 -6.46 6.02
C PRO A 50 14.87 -7.41 5.06
N ASP A 51 15.60 -8.38 5.62
CA ASP A 51 16.55 -9.19 4.84
C ASP A 51 15.86 -10.10 3.80
N GLY A 52 14.63 -10.54 4.11
CA GLY A 52 13.78 -11.28 3.20
C GLY A 52 13.42 -10.52 1.91
N LEU A 53 13.39 -9.18 1.96
CA LEU A 53 13.11 -8.31 0.81
C LEU A 53 14.40 -7.74 0.18
N SER A 54 15.39 -7.36 0.99
CA SER A 54 16.66 -6.81 0.51
C SER A 54 17.51 -7.83 -0.26
N LYS A 55 17.29 -9.13 0.02
CA LYS A 55 18.11 -10.26 -0.47
C LYS A 55 19.59 -10.09 -0.15
N ILE A 56 19.89 -9.38 0.95
CA ILE A 56 21.26 -9.00 1.32
C ILE A 56 22.16 -10.22 1.61
N ASP A 57 21.56 -11.35 2.00
CA ASP A 57 22.27 -12.62 2.23
C ASP A 57 22.94 -13.16 0.96
N GLY A 58 22.43 -12.78 -0.22
CA GLY A 58 23.05 -13.12 -1.52
C GLY A 58 24.34 -12.35 -1.83
N LEU A 59 24.76 -11.41 -0.97
CA LEU A 59 25.92 -10.55 -1.17
C LEU A 59 26.97 -10.77 -0.05
N PRO A 60 27.61 -11.96 0.01
CA PRO A 60 28.49 -12.36 1.13
C PRO A 60 29.76 -11.49 1.27
N PHE A 61 30.14 -10.75 0.23
CA PHE A 61 31.33 -9.89 0.22
C PHE A 61 31.15 -8.57 0.98
N LEU A 62 29.92 -8.21 1.37
CA LEU A 62 29.63 -6.98 2.08
C LEU A 62 29.88 -7.11 3.59
N SER A 63 30.55 -6.11 4.16
CA SER A 63 30.65 -5.89 5.60
C SER A 63 29.29 -5.57 6.23
N GLY A 64 29.21 -5.62 7.57
CA GLY A 64 27.97 -5.29 8.29
C GLY A 64 27.48 -3.86 8.03
N ASP A 65 28.40 -2.90 7.89
CA ASP A 65 28.07 -1.51 7.60
C ASP A 65 27.57 -1.31 6.17
N GLU A 66 28.20 -1.96 5.19
CA GLU A 66 27.74 -1.92 3.80
C GLU A 66 26.38 -2.59 3.63
N ARG A 67 26.13 -3.70 4.33
CA ARG A 67 24.82 -4.36 4.36
C ARG A 67 23.73 -3.44 4.89
N ARG A 68 24.02 -2.77 6.00
CA ARG A 68 23.10 -1.78 6.58
C ARG A 68 22.85 -0.62 5.61
N PHE A 69 23.89 -0.08 5.00
CA PHE A 69 23.76 1.03 4.04
C PHE A 69 22.96 0.63 2.80
N ILE A 70 23.17 -0.57 2.24
CA ILE A 70 22.36 -1.08 1.13
C ILE A 70 20.90 -1.24 1.53
N SER A 71 20.62 -1.77 2.72
CA SER A 71 19.25 -1.83 3.25
C SER A 71 18.61 -0.44 3.37
N GLN A 72 19.38 0.60 3.70
CA GLN A 72 18.89 1.99 3.75
C GLN A 72 18.56 2.53 2.36
N ILE A 73 19.43 2.30 1.37
CA ILE A 73 19.19 2.67 -0.03
C ILE A 73 17.95 1.96 -0.56
N GLN A 74 17.87 0.64 -0.37
CA GLN A 74 16.74 -0.16 -0.83
C GLN A 74 15.45 0.21 -0.10
N GLY A 75 15.50 0.47 1.22
CA GLY A 75 14.36 0.92 2.01
C GLY A 75 13.81 2.26 1.55
N ARG A 76 14.69 3.20 1.17
CA ARG A 76 14.30 4.47 0.54
C ARG A 76 13.64 4.26 -0.82
N THR A 77 14.23 3.41 -1.66
CA THR A 77 13.64 3.05 -2.96
C THR A 77 12.29 2.37 -2.81
N TYR A 78 12.15 1.48 -1.84
CA TYR A 78 10.92 0.77 -1.56
C TYR A 78 9.80 1.74 -1.13
N ALA A 79 10.11 2.72 -0.27
CA ALA A 79 9.17 3.81 0.07
C ALA A 79 8.78 4.65 -1.15
N ASN A 80 9.74 5.03 -1.99
CA ASN A 80 9.45 5.81 -3.21
C ASN A 80 8.65 5.00 -4.25
N MET A 81 8.86 3.68 -4.33
CA MET A 81 8.04 2.81 -5.19
C MET A 81 6.58 2.83 -4.77
N PHE A 82 6.27 2.84 -3.47
CA PHE A 82 4.89 3.01 -3.02
C PHE A 82 4.32 4.36 -3.42
N GLY A 83 5.02 5.46 -3.11
CA GLY A 83 4.58 6.79 -3.55
C GLY A 83 4.33 6.89 -5.07
N LEU A 84 5.05 6.10 -5.87
CA LEU A 84 4.81 5.98 -7.31
C LEU A 84 3.55 5.19 -7.66
N VAL A 85 3.28 4.04 -7.02
CA VAL A 85 2.10 3.22 -7.36
C VAL A 85 0.79 3.82 -6.85
N GLU A 86 0.80 4.40 -5.63
CA GLU A 86 -0.37 5.07 -5.05
C GLU A 86 -0.92 6.16 -5.98
N ARG A 87 -0.04 6.73 -6.82
CA ARG A 87 -0.39 7.76 -7.79
C ARG A 87 -1.45 7.29 -8.78
N PHE A 88 -1.29 6.10 -9.36
CA PHE A 88 -2.26 5.56 -10.30
C PHE A 88 -3.38 4.80 -9.63
N ILE A 89 -3.13 4.21 -8.46
CA ILE A 89 -4.15 3.51 -7.67
C ILE A 89 -5.24 4.50 -7.25
N GLY A 90 -4.87 5.57 -6.55
CA GLY A 90 -5.83 6.59 -6.12
C GLY A 90 -6.57 7.24 -7.31
N ALA A 91 -5.89 7.48 -8.43
CA ALA A 91 -6.52 8.01 -9.64
C ALA A 91 -7.54 7.02 -10.25
N LYS A 92 -7.23 5.72 -10.29
CA LYS A 92 -8.15 4.69 -10.79
C LYS A 92 -9.36 4.54 -9.87
N MET A 93 -9.18 4.58 -8.56
CA MET A 93 -10.31 4.50 -7.61
C MET A 93 -11.26 5.69 -7.73
N LEU A 94 -10.73 6.90 -7.94
CA LEU A 94 -11.55 8.06 -8.27
C LEU A 94 -12.36 7.87 -9.55
N GLU A 95 -11.74 7.34 -10.61
CA GLU A 95 -12.43 7.06 -11.88
C GLU A 95 -13.57 6.05 -11.69
N ILE A 96 -13.31 4.93 -11.04
CA ILE A 96 -14.31 3.85 -10.83
C ILE A 96 -15.45 4.31 -9.91
N SER A 97 -15.20 5.24 -8.97
CA SER A 97 -16.25 5.81 -8.12
C SER A 97 -17.41 6.41 -8.91
N ARG A 98 -17.17 6.83 -10.16
CA ARG A 98 -18.17 7.40 -11.07
C ARG A 98 -19.37 6.49 -11.28
N ASP A 99 -19.16 5.18 -11.33
CA ASP A 99 -20.23 4.22 -11.56
C ASP A 99 -21.20 4.11 -10.38
N HIS A 100 -20.81 4.63 -9.21
CA HIS A 100 -21.60 4.60 -7.99
C HIS A 100 -22.19 5.96 -7.59
N TRP A 101 -21.89 7.05 -8.30
CA TRP A 101 -22.24 8.43 -7.91
C TRP A 101 -23.72 8.64 -7.55
N LEU A 102 -24.64 8.02 -8.31
CA LEU A 102 -26.09 8.09 -8.07
C LEU A 102 -26.70 6.71 -7.77
N GLY A 103 -25.85 5.73 -7.47
CA GLY A 103 -26.21 4.33 -7.29
C GLY A 103 -25.93 3.85 -5.87
N ASN A 104 -24.98 2.94 -5.74
CA ASN A 104 -24.65 2.35 -4.45
C ASN A 104 -23.87 3.35 -3.57
N GLN A 105 -24.60 4.03 -2.69
CA GLN A 105 -24.04 5.02 -1.75
C GLN A 105 -22.89 4.45 -0.89
N LEU A 106 -22.99 3.20 -0.44
CA LEU A 106 -21.94 2.58 0.38
C LEU A 106 -20.67 2.32 -0.42
N ALA A 107 -20.80 1.96 -1.70
CA ALA A 107 -19.64 1.79 -2.59
C ALA A 107 -18.95 3.13 -2.85
N LEU A 108 -19.73 4.17 -3.14
CA LEU A 108 -19.19 5.52 -3.31
C LEU A 108 -18.42 5.98 -2.06
N GLU A 109 -19.01 5.85 -0.87
CA GLU A 109 -18.34 6.24 0.39
C GLU A 109 -17.06 5.45 0.64
N ALA A 110 -17.07 4.14 0.35
CA ALA A 110 -15.90 3.29 0.51
C ALA A 110 -14.77 3.67 -0.45
N LEU A 111 -15.06 3.93 -1.73
CA LEU A 111 -14.05 4.32 -2.73
C LEU A 111 -13.50 5.74 -2.50
N VAL A 112 -14.33 6.67 -2.00
CA VAL A 112 -13.86 7.99 -1.57
C VAL A 112 -12.91 7.86 -0.39
N LYS A 113 -13.21 6.97 0.56
CA LYS A 113 -12.34 6.69 1.71
C LYS A 113 -11.02 6.05 1.31
N PHE A 114 -11.08 5.05 0.43
CA PHE A 114 -9.90 4.45 -0.18
C PHE A 114 -9.01 5.56 -0.79
N THR A 115 -9.58 6.41 -1.64
CA THR A 115 -8.80 7.47 -2.30
C THR A 115 -8.17 8.46 -1.29
N ASP A 116 -8.90 8.84 -0.24
CA ASP A 116 -8.40 9.70 0.83
C ASP A 116 -7.20 9.07 1.56
N GLU A 117 -7.24 7.76 1.78
CA GLU A 117 -6.15 6.96 2.37
C GLU A 117 -4.94 6.91 1.43
N GLU A 118 -5.13 6.65 0.14
CA GLU A 118 -4.06 6.66 -0.88
C GLU A 118 -3.33 8.00 -0.99
N LEU A 119 -4.07 9.12 -0.94
CA LEU A 119 -3.48 10.46 -0.97
C LEU A 119 -2.65 10.72 0.29
N LYS A 120 -3.09 10.22 1.44
CA LYS A 120 -2.34 10.28 2.70
C LYS A 120 -1.08 9.41 2.63
N HIS A 121 -1.11 8.25 1.98
CA HIS A 121 0.07 7.41 1.77
C HIS A 121 1.10 8.08 0.86
N GLN A 122 0.65 8.69 -0.25
CA GLN A 122 1.51 9.52 -1.10
C GLN A 122 2.24 10.59 -0.28
N GLU A 123 1.51 11.29 0.60
CA GLU A 123 2.09 12.30 1.47
C GLU A 123 3.08 11.71 2.48
N LEU A 124 2.75 10.57 3.10
CA LEU A 124 3.64 9.87 4.01
C LEU A 124 4.97 9.53 3.32
N PHE A 125 4.94 8.91 2.15
CA PHE A 125 6.15 8.49 1.45
C PHE A 125 6.97 9.67 0.94
N ARG A 126 6.34 10.75 0.48
CA ARG A 126 7.03 12.00 0.11
C ARG A 126 7.78 12.62 1.29
N ARG A 127 7.17 12.59 2.49
CA ARG A 127 7.79 13.10 3.72
C ARG A 127 8.94 12.20 4.18
N ILE A 128 8.78 10.89 4.14
CA ILE A 128 9.84 9.93 4.46
C ILE A 128 11.04 10.12 3.52
N ASP A 129 10.81 10.31 2.21
CA ASP A 129 11.90 10.56 1.26
C ASP A 129 12.63 11.88 1.57
N SER A 130 11.90 12.93 1.94
CA SER A 130 12.47 14.22 2.33
C SER A 130 13.34 14.08 3.58
N MET A 131 12.85 13.39 4.61
CA MET A 131 13.61 13.11 5.84
C MET A 131 14.89 12.30 5.55
N MET A 132 14.82 11.37 4.60
CA MET A 132 15.97 10.57 4.16
C MET A 132 17.00 11.41 3.40
N ALA A 133 16.55 12.34 2.55
CA ALA A 133 17.42 13.25 1.82
C ALA A 133 18.27 14.15 2.74
N GLU A 134 17.75 14.51 3.91
CA GLU A 134 18.46 15.35 4.88
C GLU A 134 19.68 14.66 5.52
N VAL A 135 19.61 13.33 5.69
CA VAL A 135 20.62 12.59 6.47
C VAL A 135 21.49 11.65 5.63
N MET A 136 21.01 11.19 4.47
CA MET A 136 21.78 10.27 3.63
C MET A 136 22.81 11.03 2.79
N PRO A 137 23.94 10.38 2.42
CA PRO A 137 24.88 10.93 1.47
C PRO A 137 24.21 11.33 0.14
N ALA A 138 24.75 12.36 -0.51
CA ALA A 138 24.31 12.78 -1.83
C ALA A 138 24.50 11.66 -2.87
N GLY A 139 23.62 11.64 -3.89
CA GLY A 139 23.73 10.73 -5.04
C GLY A 139 22.53 9.83 -5.26
N TYR A 140 21.68 9.63 -4.25
CA TYR A 140 20.41 8.92 -4.42
C TYR A 140 19.51 9.66 -5.42
N ARG A 141 18.92 8.91 -6.36
CA ARG A 141 17.89 9.39 -7.28
C ARG A 141 16.84 8.30 -7.48
N PHE A 142 15.58 8.64 -7.29
CA PHE A 142 14.47 7.84 -7.78
C PHE A 142 14.14 8.31 -9.20
N LEU A 143 14.54 7.51 -10.20
CA LEU A 143 14.48 7.92 -11.61
C LEU A 143 13.08 7.85 -12.26
N PRO A 144 12.19 6.90 -11.91
CA PRO A 144 10.87 6.84 -12.52
C PRO A 144 10.04 8.08 -12.16
N GLU A 145 9.48 8.75 -13.17
CA GLU A 145 8.58 9.88 -12.98
C GLU A 145 7.15 9.39 -12.67
N PRO A 146 6.59 9.67 -11.47
CA PRO A 146 5.32 9.09 -11.04
C PRO A 146 4.15 9.38 -11.99
N ASN A 147 4.06 10.58 -12.55
CA ASN A 147 2.97 10.95 -13.46
C ASN A 147 3.11 10.27 -14.83
N GLU A 148 4.33 10.05 -15.33
CA GLU A 148 4.54 9.35 -16.61
C GLU A 148 4.16 7.88 -16.47
N VAL A 149 4.58 7.24 -15.37
CA VAL A 149 4.20 5.86 -15.07
C VAL A 149 2.69 5.75 -14.86
N ALA A 150 2.09 6.67 -14.10
CA ALA A 150 0.65 6.68 -13.90
C ALA A 150 -0.12 6.84 -15.22
N GLY A 151 0.31 7.75 -16.11
CA GLY A 151 -0.28 7.92 -17.43
C GLY A 151 -0.20 6.65 -18.29
N LEU A 152 0.94 5.94 -18.25
CA LEU A 152 1.12 4.69 -18.97
C LEU A 152 0.21 3.57 -18.45
N VAL A 153 0.11 3.41 -17.13
CA VAL A 153 -0.71 2.39 -16.48
C VAL A 153 -2.20 2.68 -16.70
N LEU A 154 -2.65 3.91 -16.43
CA LEU A 154 -4.05 4.32 -16.59
C LEU A 154 -4.50 4.29 -18.05
N GLY A 155 -3.58 4.34 -19.01
CA GLY A 155 -3.86 4.14 -20.43
C GLY A 155 -4.14 2.69 -20.85
N LYS A 156 -4.10 1.72 -19.92
CA LYS A 156 -4.51 0.32 -20.16
C LYS A 156 -5.99 0.12 -19.87
N SER A 157 -6.52 -1.06 -20.20
CA SER A 157 -7.93 -1.37 -19.90
C SER A 157 -8.19 -1.34 -18.40
N SER A 158 -9.37 -0.85 -17.99
CA SER A 158 -9.71 -0.75 -16.57
C SER A 158 -9.59 -2.09 -15.85
N TRP A 159 -9.96 -3.20 -16.51
CA TRP A 159 -9.78 -4.55 -15.97
C TRP A 159 -8.32 -4.87 -15.63
N ALA A 160 -7.37 -4.51 -16.51
CA ALA A 160 -5.95 -4.78 -16.28
C ALA A 160 -5.38 -3.88 -15.17
N VAL A 161 -5.81 -2.62 -15.10
CA VAL A 161 -5.38 -1.70 -14.03
C VAL A 161 -5.91 -2.14 -12.67
N LEU A 162 -7.17 -2.57 -12.59
CA LEU A 162 -7.76 -3.09 -11.36
C LEU A 162 -7.09 -4.41 -10.94
N GLY A 163 -6.79 -5.30 -11.89
CA GLY A 163 -6.03 -6.52 -11.59
C GLY A 163 -4.62 -6.22 -11.05
N LEU A 164 -3.91 -5.26 -11.64
CA LEU A 164 -2.62 -4.80 -11.13
C LEU A 164 -2.76 -4.17 -9.74
N THR A 165 -3.76 -3.33 -9.52
CA THR A 165 -4.00 -2.68 -8.22
C THR A 165 -4.30 -3.71 -7.14
N CYS A 166 -5.18 -4.68 -7.43
CA CYS A 166 -5.48 -5.78 -6.51
C CYS A 166 -4.25 -6.63 -6.19
N ASP A 167 -3.39 -6.92 -7.17
CA ASP A 167 -2.11 -7.61 -6.94
C ASP A 167 -1.18 -6.78 -6.05
N ILE A 168 -1.15 -5.46 -6.28
CA ILE A 168 -0.38 -4.51 -5.47
C ILE A 168 -0.79 -4.59 -4.00
N GLU A 169 -2.09 -4.48 -3.74
CA GLU A 169 -2.63 -4.58 -2.39
C GLU A 169 -2.37 -5.94 -1.73
N LEU A 170 -2.49 -7.03 -2.49
CA LEU A 170 -2.19 -8.35 -1.96
C LEU A 170 -0.71 -8.53 -1.63
N PHE A 171 0.20 -7.97 -2.43
CA PHE A 171 1.62 -8.03 -2.10
C PHE A 171 1.93 -7.24 -0.82
N THR A 172 1.28 -6.09 -0.56
CA THR A 172 1.55 -5.31 0.66
C THR A 172 1.24 -6.15 1.90
N GLN A 173 0.16 -6.94 1.85
CA GLN A 173 -0.20 -7.90 2.90
C GLN A 173 0.87 -8.95 3.11
N ALA A 174 1.41 -9.53 2.03
CA ALA A 174 2.45 -10.54 2.09
C ALA A 174 3.77 -9.97 2.61
N HIS A 175 4.24 -8.84 2.07
CA HIS A 175 5.49 -8.19 2.47
C HIS A 175 5.48 -7.79 3.94
N TYR A 176 4.36 -7.25 4.44
CA TYR A 176 4.27 -6.91 5.85
C TYR A 176 4.29 -8.15 6.74
N ARG A 177 3.37 -9.10 6.49
CA ARG A 177 3.21 -10.29 7.35
C ARG A 177 4.38 -11.25 7.29
N GLN A 178 5.08 -11.37 6.17
CA GLN A 178 6.14 -12.36 6.01
C GLN A 178 7.53 -11.77 6.26
N SER A 179 7.69 -10.45 6.20
CA SER A 179 9.00 -9.80 6.35
C SER A 179 9.00 -8.71 7.43
N ILE A 180 8.32 -7.59 7.19
CA ILE A 180 8.45 -6.37 8.00
C ILE A 180 8.03 -6.59 9.47
N ALA A 181 6.94 -7.33 9.70
CA ALA A 181 6.41 -7.57 11.04
C ALA A 181 7.36 -8.36 11.95
N HIS A 182 8.22 -9.19 11.36
CA HIS A 182 9.00 -10.19 12.10
C HIS A 182 10.48 -9.84 12.24
N ASP A 183 10.99 -8.87 11.50
CA ASP A 183 12.39 -8.49 11.55
C ASP A 183 12.68 -7.65 12.80
N PRO A 184 13.44 -8.14 13.81
CA PRO A 184 13.66 -7.42 15.06
C PRO A 184 14.63 -6.23 14.92
N ASP A 185 15.46 -6.22 13.88
CA ASP A 185 16.53 -5.23 13.71
C ASP A 185 16.11 -4.05 12.82
N LEU A 186 14.92 -4.13 12.21
CA LEU A 186 14.33 -3.07 11.42
C LEU A 186 14.10 -1.81 12.27
N SER A 187 14.43 -0.65 11.70
CA SER A 187 14.13 0.66 12.28
C SER A 187 12.67 0.75 12.73
N GLU A 188 12.45 1.24 13.95
CA GLU A 188 11.12 1.39 14.53
C GLU A 188 10.25 2.32 13.69
N LEU A 189 10.81 3.40 13.16
CA LEU A 189 10.09 4.30 12.27
C LEU A 189 9.67 3.58 10.99
N TRP A 190 10.55 2.78 10.38
CA TRP A 190 10.20 2.00 9.19
C TRP A 190 9.12 0.98 9.46
N ARG A 191 9.22 0.27 10.59
CA ARG A 191 8.21 -0.67 11.03
C ARG A 191 6.85 0.02 11.16
N ASP A 192 6.81 1.20 11.77
CA ASP A 192 5.56 1.94 11.94
C ASP A 192 5.03 2.47 10.61
N VAL A 193 5.86 3.07 9.76
CA VAL A 193 5.47 3.53 8.41
C VAL A 193 4.73 2.43 7.65
N PHE A 194 5.35 1.25 7.55
CA PHE A 194 4.76 0.14 6.81
C PHE A 194 3.65 -0.58 7.56
N ARG A 195 3.61 -0.52 8.89
CA ARG A 195 2.49 -1.05 9.68
C ARG A 195 1.23 -0.23 9.46
N TYR A 196 1.32 1.08 9.56
CA TYR A 196 0.17 1.97 9.43
C TYR A 196 -0.36 2.01 7.99
N HIS A 197 0.54 1.99 7.00
CA HIS A 197 0.21 1.74 5.60
C HIS A 197 -0.54 0.41 5.42
N TRP A 198 0.10 -0.71 5.78
CA TRP A 198 -0.48 -2.06 5.68
C TRP A 198 -1.86 -2.23 6.36
N GLN A 199 -2.09 -1.54 7.47
CA GLN A 199 -3.38 -1.58 8.17
C GLN A 199 -4.51 -1.11 7.25
N GLU A 200 -4.27 -0.07 6.43
CA GLU A 200 -5.23 0.45 5.47
C GLU A 200 -5.26 -0.37 4.16
N GLU A 201 -4.11 -0.86 3.68
CA GLU A 201 -4.10 -1.76 2.51
C GLU A 201 -4.95 -3.03 2.70
N SER A 202 -5.20 -3.43 3.95
CA SER A 202 -5.99 -4.64 4.24
C SER A 202 -7.45 -4.54 3.80
N GLN A 203 -8.08 -3.35 3.85
CA GLN A 203 -9.42 -3.14 3.28
C GLN A 203 -9.37 -2.76 1.81
N HIS A 204 -8.28 -2.15 1.34
CA HIS A 204 -8.09 -1.81 -0.07
C HIS A 204 -8.12 -3.07 -0.93
N ALA A 205 -7.36 -4.10 -0.55
CA ALA A 205 -7.38 -5.41 -1.21
C ALA A 205 -8.79 -6.00 -1.40
N ILE A 206 -9.70 -5.77 -0.44
CA ILE A 206 -11.10 -6.24 -0.52
C ILE A 206 -11.90 -5.39 -1.52
N LEU A 207 -11.72 -4.07 -1.51
CA LEU A 207 -12.39 -3.16 -2.42
C LEU A 207 -11.91 -3.35 -3.86
N ASP A 208 -10.62 -3.57 -4.07
CA ASP A 208 -10.07 -3.87 -5.39
C ASP A 208 -10.61 -5.17 -5.96
N GLU A 209 -10.68 -6.23 -5.15
CA GLU A 209 -11.27 -7.48 -5.61
C GLU A 209 -12.75 -7.30 -5.98
N LEU A 210 -13.51 -6.52 -5.21
CA LEU A 210 -14.92 -6.22 -5.49
C LEU A 210 -15.10 -5.46 -6.80
N GLU A 211 -14.26 -4.46 -7.08
CA GLU A 211 -14.33 -3.68 -8.31
C GLU A 211 -13.75 -4.43 -9.52
N TRP A 212 -12.78 -5.32 -9.30
CA TRP A 212 -12.16 -6.09 -10.38
C TRP A 212 -13.09 -7.18 -10.96
N ILE A 213 -13.91 -7.81 -10.11
CA ILE A 213 -14.84 -8.88 -10.55
C ILE A 213 -16.17 -8.38 -11.13
N ARG A 214 -16.44 -7.06 -11.07
CA ARG A 214 -17.69 -6.45 -11.51
C ARG A 214 -17.80 -6.39 -13.04
#